data_AF-A0A3C1YVA3-F1
#
_entry.id   AF-A0A3C1YVA3-F1
#
_cell.length_a   1.000
_cell.length_b   1.000
_cell.length_c   1.000
_cell.angle_alpha   90.00
_cell.angle_beta   90.00
_cell.angle_gamma   90.00
#
_symmetry.space_group_name_H-M   'P 1'
#
loop_
_entity.id
_entity.type
_entity.pdbx_description
1 polymer ?
#
loop_
_entity_poly.entity_id
_entity_poly.type
_entity_poly.pdbx_seq_one_letter_code
_entity_poly.pdbx_strand_id
1 'polypeptide(L)'
;MNRVSGESRRRHGLDEKVCLRLWAIGIGVTVSGLALVAPVQANHREHAPHTDSRGHEVTGEGQAIPGASFRVFWGMGKATLEASGLTADDQAAALQTVADAFAFMLQHRTDYPRFAESLTKSALQQVVIEPIVVNDEGKTFPFLVTRTKEPGRVILLISAASLKEKGYLRHPDSLVPVLAREFQWVVSKADTAPKAKMLAVERDLKQAPIRTDREIQQLSAQERTQLLQALFETYLKTVDDLNS
;
A
#
# COMPACT_ATOMS: atom_id res chain seq x y z
N MET A 1 66.51 -40.28 21.94
CA MET A 1 66.14 -41.47 21.16
C MET A 1 65.37 -41.01 19.91
N ASN A 2 65.94 -41.32 18.75
CA ASN A 2 65.44 -41.45 17.36
C ASN A 2 64.25 -40.57 16.90
N ARG A 3 64.34 -39.60 15.98
CA ARG A 3 65.05 -39.42 14.67
C ARG A 3 64.36 -40.15 13.50
N VAL A 4 64.08 -39.38 12.44
CA VAL A 4 64.21 -39.67 10.98
C VAL A 4 62.94 -39.93 10.13
N SER A 5 62.81 -39.06 9.10
CA SER A 5 62.44 -39.25 7.66
C SER A 5 61.17 -40.01 7.27
N GLY A 6 60.51 -39.66 6.16
CA GLY A 6 61.15 -39.17 4.95
C GLY A 6 60.26 -38.57 3.87
N GLU A 7 61.00 -37.79 3.10
CA GLU A 7 60.70 -37.03 1.90
C GLU A 7 60.69 -37.93 0.65
N SER A 8 60.21 -37.34 -0.44
CA SER A 8 60.66 -37.54 -1.83
C SER A 8 59.82 -38.40 -2.81
N ARG A 9 59.17 -37.65 -3.71
CA ARG A 9 59.53 -37.49 -5.15
C ARG A 9 59.11 -38.56 -6.18
N ARG A 10 58.45 -38.00 -7.21
CA ARG A 10 58.80 -37.95 -8.65
C ARG A 10 58.06 -38.88 -9.63
N ARG A 11 57.41 -38.18 -10.58
CA ARG A 11 57.61 -38.17 -12.05
C ARG A 11 56.87 -39.17 -12.95
N HIS A 12 56.68 -38.63 -14.16
CA HIS A 12 56.41 -39.21 -15.48
C HIS A 12 54.93 -39.33 -15.82
N GLY A 13 54.44 -38.89 -16.98
CA GLY A 13 55.03 -38.30 -18.20
C GLY A 13 53.84 -37.81 -19.07
N LEU A 14 53.97 -36.69 -19.77
CA LEU A 14 54.21 -36.63 -21.22
C LEU A 14 53.11 -37.32 -22.05
N ASP A 15 52.30 -36.48 -22.71
CA ASP A 15 52.08 -36.50 -24.18
C ASP A 15 51.03 -37.56 -24.59
N GLU A 16 50.08 -37.36 -25.50
CA GLU A 16 50.18 -36.72 -26.79
C GLU A 16 48.77 -36.51 -27.39
N LYS A 17 48.73 -35.60 -28.37
CA LYS A 17 47.61 -35.13 -29.19
C LYS A 17 46.92 -36.23 -30.02
N VAL A 18 45.59 -36.13 -30.22
CA VAL A 18 44.83 -36.36 -31.49
C VAL A 18 43.43 -35.72 -31.27
N CYS A 19 42.99 -34.59 -31.86
CA CYS A 19 42.77 -34.13 -33.24
C CYS A 19 41.50 -34.70 -33.94
N LEU A 20 40.75 -33.79 -34.59
CA LEU A 20 39.58 -33.95 -35.49
C LEU A 20 38.22 -34.28 -34.80
N ARG A 21 37.05 -33.72 -35.19
CA ARG A 21 36.62 -32.75 -36.21
C ARG A 21 35.12 -32.42 -36.02
N LEU A 22 34.77 -31.18 -36.39
CA LEU A 22 33.59 -30.69 -37.13
C LEU A 22 32.13 -31.04 -36.73
N TRP A 23 31.35 -29.94 -36.76
CA TRP A 23 29.95 -29.74 -37.17
C TRP A 23 28.83 -30.02 -36.15
N ALA A 24 28.17 -28.95 -35.70
CA ALA A 24 26.85 -28.58 -36.22
C ALA A 24 26.43 -27.18 -35.72
N ILE A 25 25.97 -26.35 -36.66
CA ILE A 25 25.24 -25.10 -36.42
C ILE A 25 23.85 -25.48 -35.88
N GLY A 26 23.46 -24.90 -34.75
CA GLY A 26 22.12 -25.06 -34.16
C GLY A 26 21.64 -23.73 -33.61
N ILE A 27 20.70 -23.13 -34.32
CA ILE A 27 20.03 -21.86 -34.04
C ILE A 27 19.33 -21.96 -32.67
N GLY A 28 19.84 -21.22 -31.67
CA GLY A 28 19.23 -21.07 -30.36
C GLY A 28 18.39 -19.80 -30.29
N VAL A 29 17.07 -19.98 -30.36
CA VAL A 29 16.02 -18.96 -30.28
C VAL A 29 16.23 -18.01 -29.08
N THR A 30 16.41 -16.72 -29.36
CA THR A 30 16.29 -15.64 -28.36
C THR A 30 14.82 -15.47 -27.98
N VAL A 31 14.43 -16.03 -26.84
CA VAL A 31 13.13 -15.74 -26.22
C VAL A 31 13.20 -14.34 -25.62
N SER A 32 12.77 -13.34 -26.39
CA SER A 32 12.50 -11.99 -25.91
C SER A 32 11.31 -12.03 -24.94
N GLY A 33 11.57 -11.75 -23.67
CA GLY A 33 10.55 -11.59 -22.64
C GLY A 33 9.67 -10.37 -22.94
N LEU A 34 8.47 -10.63 -23.47
CA LEU A 34 7.36 -9.67 -23.42
C LEU A 34 6.93 -9.53 -21.96
N ALA A 35 7.41 -8.50 -21.28
CA ALA A 35 6.82 -8.03 -20.04
C ALA A 35 5.42 -7.52 -20.35
N LEU A 36 4.42 -8.37 -20.08
CA LEU A 36 3.01 -8.00 -20.05
C LEU A 36 2.84 -6.95 -18.95
N VAL A 37 2.81 -5.68 -19.34
CA VAL A 37 2.37 -4.59 -18.47
C VAL A 37 0.87 -4.81 -18.26
N ALA A 38 0.49 -5.25 -17.07
CA ALA A 38 -0.93 -5.34 -16.70
C ALA A 38 -1.58 -3.96 -16.88
N PRO A 39 -2.80 -3.87 -17.44
CA PRO A 39 -3.51 -2.61 -17.47
C PRO A 39 -3.77 -2.16 -16.04
N VAL A 40 -3.16 -1.05 -15.64
CA VAL A 40 -3.59 -0.29 -14.47
C VAL A 40 -5.03 0.14 -14.74
N GLN A 41 -5.98 -0.58 -14.18
CA GLN A 41 -7.35 -0.11 -14.10
C GLN A 41 -7.36 1.11 -13.17
N ALA A 42 -7.34 2.30 -13.77
CA ALA A 42 -7.76 3.51 -13.11
C ALA A 42 -9.24 3.32 -12.73
N ASN A 43 -9.48 2.94 -11.47
CA ASN A 43 -10.81 2.92 -10.88
C ASN A 43 -11.29 4.37 -10.74
N HIS A 44 -11.84 4.93 -11.81
CA HIS A 44 -12.70 6.11 -11.75
C HIS A 44 -14.05 5.65 -11.18
N ARG A 45 -14.10 5.44 -9.86
CA ARG A 45 -15.37 5.24 -9.16
C ARG A 45 -15.81 6.60 -8.65
N GLU A 46 -16.78 7.16 -9.35
CA GLU A 46 -17.55 8.32 -8.93
C GLU A 46 -17.97 8.14 -7.46
N HIS A 47 -17.75 9.20 -6.67
CA HIS A 47 -18.06 9.22 -5.24
C HIS A 47 -19.58 9.14 -5.04
N ALA A 48 -20.08 7.92 -4.87
CA ALA A 48 -21.36 7.73 -4.24
C ALA A 48 -21.30 8.35 -2.82
N PRO A 49 -22.32 9.13 -2.41
CA PRO A 49 -22.40 9.61 -1.04
C PRO A 49 -22.43 8.39 -0.11
N HIS A 50 -21.36 8.19 0.64
CA HIS A 50 -21.28 7.10 1.60
C HIS A 50 -22.35 7.32 2.67
N THR A 51 -23.27 6.36 2.76
CA THR A 51 -24.30 6.28 3.79
C THR A 51 -23.69 6.36 5.18
N ASP A 52 -24.29 7.21 6.01
CA ASP A 52 -23.94 7.49 7.40
C ASP A 52 -23.56 6.23 8.18
N SER A 53 -22.30 6.14 8.61
CA SER A 53 -21.89 5.12 9.57
C SER A 53 -22.53 5.45 10.92
N ARG A 54 -23.55 4.67 11.31
CA ARG A 54 -24.05 4.60 12.69
C ARG A 54 -22.82 4.39 13.59
N GLY A 55 -22.72 5.15 14.67
CA GLY A 55 -21.59 5.06 15.60
C GLY A 55 -21.38 3.61 16.04
N HIS A 56 -20.13 3.14 15.95
CA HIS A 56 -19.77 1.80 16.42
C HIS A 56 -20.02 1.75 17.94
N GLU A 57 -20.88 0.83 18.37
CA GLU A 57 -21.21 0.66 19.79
C GLU A 57 -20.01 0.06 20.51
N VAL A 58 -19.41 0.86 21.39
CA VAL A 58 -18.22 0.53 22.17
C VAL A 58 -18.60 0.21 23.60
N THR A 59 -17.86 -0.69 24.24
CA THR A 59 -18.09 -1.08 25.63
C THR A 59 -17.04 -0.43 26.55
N GLY A 60 -17.50 0.16 27.67
CA GLY A 60 -16.64 0.70 28.73
C GLY A 60 -15.98 2.05 28.41
N GLU A 61 -15.01 2.45 29.25
CA GLU A 61 -14.33 3.75 29.15
C GLU A 61 -13.20 3.80 28.10
N GLY A 62 -12.87 2.64 27.51
CA GLY A 62 -11.74 2.47 26.61
C GLY A 62 -10.38 2.55 27.32
N GLN A 63 -9.39 1.84 26.77
CA GLN A 63 -8.01 1.88 27.22
C GLN A 63 -7.33 3.17 26.70
N ALA A 64 -6.88 4.00 27.63
CA ALA A 64 -6.12 5.20 27.30
C ALA A 64 -4.67 4.83 26.96
N ILE A 65 -4.11 5.48 25.94
CA ILE A 65 -2.70 5.37 25.60
C ILE A 65 -2.03 6.71 25.98
N PRO A 66 -1.05 6.72 26.90
CA PRO A 66 -0.37 7.95 27.29
C PRO A 66 0.22 8.70 26.09
N GLY A 67 -0.16 9.97 25.93
CA GLY A 67 0.30 10.81 24.82
C GLY A 67 -0.52 10.69 23.52
N ALA A 68 -1.52 9.81 23.45
CA ALA A 68 -2.49 9.78 22.36
C ALA A 68 -3.70 10.69 22.65
N SER A 69 -4.28 11.29 21.61
CA SER A 69 -5.56 12.01 21.69
C SER A 69 -6.79 11.10 21.53
N PHE A 70 -6.56 9.79 21.38
CA PHE A 70 -7.59 8.77 21.17
C PHE A 70 -7.49 7.65 22.20
N ARG A 71 -8.54 6.84 22.31
CA ARG A 71 -8.60 5.64 23.15
C ARG A 71 -8.88 4.39 22.31
N VAL A 72 -8.51 3.23 22.85
CA VAL A 72 -8.78 1.91 22.26
C VAL A 72 -9.97 1.29 22.96
N PHE A 73 -10.98 0.89 22.20
CA PHE A 73 -12.21 0.30 22.71
C PHE A 73 -12.40 -1.12 22.21
N TRP A 74 -13.17 -1.90 22.97
CA TRP A 74 -13.79 -3.10 22.44
C TRP A 74 -15.20 -2.78 21.94
N GLY A 75 -15.49 -3.15 20.70
CA GLY A 75 -16.81 -3.04 20.09
C GLY A 75 -17.43 -4.43 19.91
N MET A 76 -18.76 -4.51 20.03
CA MET A 76 -19.46 -5.79 19.78
C MET A 76 -19.52 -6.14 18.28
N GLY A 77 -19.40 -5.13 17.40
CA GLY A 77 -19.46 -5.32 15.95
C GLY A 77 -20.76 -5.98 15.48
N LYS A 78 -20.73 -6.61 14.30
CA LYS A 78 -21.85 -7.42 13.78
C LYS A 78 -21.77 -8.90 14.13
N ALA A 79 -20.65 -9.35 14.71
CA ALA A 79 -20.39 -10.76 15.01
C ALA A 79 -20.10 -10.95 16.51
N THR A 80 -20.61 -12.03 17.10
CA THR A 80 -20.33 -12.37 18.50
C THR A 80 -18.94 -13.02 18.63
N LEU A 81 -18.36 -12.96 19.84
CA LEU A 81 -17.08 -13.62 20.18
C LEU A 81 -17.07 -15.11 19.79
N GLU A 82 -18.13 -15.84 20.14
CA GLU A 82 -18.28 -17.27 19.82
C GLU A 82 -18.28 -17.54 18.31
N ALA A 83 -19.03 -16.74 17.54
CA ALA A 83 -19.08 -16.87 16.08
C ALA A 83 -17.74 -16.56 15.41
N SER A 84 -16.88 -15.80 16.08
CA SER A 84 -15.54 -15.44 15.62
C SER A 84 -14.43 -16.40 16.06
N GLY A 85 -14.74 -17.42 16.88
CA GLY A 85 -13.73 -18.34 17.42
C GLY A 85 -12.76 -17.67 18.41
N LEU A 86 -13.19 -16.57 19.03
CA LEU A 86 -12.41 -15.79 19.99
C LEU A 86 -12.86 -16.11 21.41
N THR A 87 -11.89 -16.22 22.30
CA THR A 87 -12.11 -16.36 23.75
C THR A 87 -12.04 -15.00 24.45
N ALA A 88 -12.49 -14.93 25.71
CA ALA A 88 -12.31 -13.73 26.53
C ALA A 88 -10.83 -13.36 26.76
N ASP A 89 -9.95 -14.36 26.80
CA ASP A 89 -8.50 -14.18 26.87
C ASP A 89 -7.94 -13.59 25.56
N ASP A 90 -8.46 -14.01 24.39
CA ASP A 90 -8.12 -13.39 23.11
C ASP A 90 -8.56 -11.92 23.05
N GLN A 91 -9.73 -11.58 23.60
CA GLN A 91 -10.20 -10.21 23.70
C GLN A 91 -9.25 -9.33 24.53
N ALA A 92 -8.88 -9.78 25.73
CA ALA A 92 -7.95 -9.06 26.59
C ALA A 92 -6.57 -8.92 25.92
N ALA A 93 -6.08 -9.99 25.29
CA ALA A 93 -4.83 -9.98 24.54
C ALA A 93 -4.87 -9.00 23.37
N ALA A 94 -5.99 -8.92 22.63
CA ALA A 94 -6.13 -7.99 21.50
C ALA A 94 -6.07 -6.53 21.97
N LEU A 95 -6.82 -6.17 23.02
CA LEU A 95 -6.79 -4.83 23.61
C LEU A 95 -5.37 -4.43 24.02
N GLN A 96 -4.71 -5.28 24.79
CA GLN A 96 -3.37 -5.01 25.29
C GLN A 96 -2.35 -4.91 24.14
N THR A 97 -2.39 -5.83 23.18
CA THR A 97 -1.47 -5.84 22.03
C THR A 97 -1.60 -4.56 21.21
N VAL A 98 -2.82 -4.12 20.92
CA VAL A 98 -3.07 -2.91 20.14
C VAL A 98 -2.63 -1.67 20.91
N ALA A 99 -2.93 -1.60 22.21
CA ALA A 99 -2.49 -0.50 23.06
C ALA A 99 -0.96 -0.40 23.14
N ASP A 100 -0.26 -1.53 23.32
CA ASP A 100 1.19 -1.61 23.38
C ASP A 100 1.85 -1.25 22.04
N ALA A 101 1.27 -1.70 20.92
CA ALA A 101 1.74 -1.34 19.59
C ALA A 101 1.64 0.18 19.36
N PHE A 102 0.54 0.82 19.78
CA PHE A 102 0.42 2.28 19.70
C PHE A 102 1.36 3.00 20.66
N ALA A 103 1.55 2.49 21.88
CA ALA A 103 2.49 3.06 22.82
C ALA A 103 3.92 3.03 22.26
N PHE A 104 4.31 1.93 21.60
CA PHE A 104 5.59 1.82 20.89
C PHE A 104 5.68 2.85 19.76
N MET A 105 4.66 2.95 18.91
CA MET A 105 4.64 3.93 17.81
C MET A 105 4.72 5.39 18.30
N LEU A 106 4.17 5.69 19.47
CA LEU A 106 4.27 7.03 20.09
C LEU A 106 5.69 7.32 20.58
N GLN A 107 6.34 6.34 21.22
CA GLN A 107 7.74 6.47 21.66
C GLN A 107 8.68 6.68 20.46
N HIS A 108 8.37 6.04 19.34
CA HIS A 108 9.15 6.07 18.10
C HIS A 108 8.49 6.94 17.00
N ARG A 109 7.81 8.02 17.39
CA ARG A 109 6.97 8.83 16.48
C ARG A 109 7.67 9.31 15.21
N THR A 110 8.98 9.57 15.27
CA THR A 110 9.78 10.04 14.13
C THR A 110 9.91 9.00 13.04
N ASP A 111 9.80 7.73 13.40
CA ASP A 111 9.95 6.58 12.51
C ASP A 111 8.63 6.29 11.76
N TYR A 112 7.52 6.88 12.22
CA TYR A 112 6.17 6.69 11.69
C TYR A 112 5.53 8.02 11.25
N PRO A 113 5.95 8.61 10.12
CA PRO A 113 5.54 9.96 9.72
C PRO A 113 4.03 10.11 9.52
N ARG A 114 3.35 9.10 8.95
CA ARG A 114 1.88 9.13 8.79
C ARG A 114 1.13 9.01 10.10
N PHE A 115 1.68 8.26 11.06
CA PHE A 115 1.14 8.21 12.41
C PHE A 115 1.30 9.56 13.11
N ALA A 116 2.51 10.15 13.06
CA ALA A 116 2.78 11.47 13.62
C ALA A 116 1.90 12.57 13.01
N GLU A 117 1.67 12.53 11.68
CA GLU A 117 0.75 13.42 10.98
C GLU A 117 -0.69 13.27 11.51
N SER A 118 -1.16 12.03 11.70
CA SER A 118 -2.49 11.77 12.23
C SER A 118 -2.69 12.31 13.64
N LEU A 119 -1.66 12.24 14.49
CA LEU A 119 -1.69 12.81 15.84
C LEU A 119 -1.74 14.33 15.80
N THR A 120 -0.90 14.95 14.96
CA THR A 120 -0.83 16.41 14.80
C THR A 120 -2.15 16.98 14.32
N LYS A 121 -2.79 16.29 13.37
CA LYS A 121 -4.11 16.67 12.82
C LYS A 121 -5.28 16.21 13.69
N SER A 122 -5.01 15.48 14.78
CA SER A 122 -6.03 14.78 15.58
C SER A 122 -6.99 13.94 14.73
N ALA A 123 -6.49 13.35 13.64
CA ALA A 123 -7.29 12.67 12.62
C ALA A 123 -8.03 11.46 13.17
N LEU A 124 -7.41 10.72 14.09
CA LEU A 124 -8.02 9.55 14.70
C LEU A 124 -8.88 9.97 15.91
N GLN A 125 -10.17 9.62 15.90
CA GLN A 125 -11.07 9.86 17.03
C GLN A 125 -10.94 8.74 18.06
N GLN A 126 -11.00 7.50 17.59
CA GLN A 126 -10.90 6.31 18.43
C GLN A 126 -10.45 5.11 17.59
N VAL A 127 -9.94 4.10 18.29
CA VAL A 127 -9.67 2.78 17.74
C VAL A 127 -10.69 1.81 18.33
N VAL A 128 -11.37 1.03 17.51
CA VAL A 128 -12.34 0.03 17.98
C VAL A 128 -11.88 -1.34 17.50
N ILE A 129 -11.68 -2.25 18.45
CA ILE A 129 -11.41 -3.66 18.17
C ILE A 129 -12.75 -4.39 18.20
N GLU A 130 -13.11 -5.02 17.09
CA GLU A 130 -14.33 -5.82 16.97
C GLU A 130 -13.94 -7.30 16.76
N PRO A 131 -14.81 -8.26 17.15
CA PRO A 131 -14.57 -9.67 16.87
C PRO A 131 -14.25 -9.93 15.40
N ILE A 132 -15.07 -9.38 14.51
CA ILE A 132 -14.89 -9.37 13.06
C ILE A 132 -15.32 -8.00 12.54
N VAL A 133 -14.46 -7.38 11.74
CA VAL A 133 -14.76 -6.11 11.07
C VAL A 133 -15.29 -6.40 9.66
N VAL A 134 -16.46 -5.86 9.34
CA VAL A 134 -17.10 -5.98 8.02
C VAL A 134 -17.51 -4.61 7.48
N ASN A 135 -17.41 -4.41 6.17
CA ASN A 135 -17.96 -3.22 5.53
C ASN A 135 -19.49 -3.34 5.32
N ASP A 136 -20.08 -2.31 4.70
CA ASP A 136 -21.51 -2.29 4.39
C ASP A 136 -21.92 -3.35 3.35
N GLU A 137 -20.97 -3.82 2.54
CA GLU A 137 -21.17 -4.90 1.55
C GLU A 137 -21.01 -6.31 2.17
N GLY A 138 -20.76 -6.40 3.49
CA GLY A 138 -20.55 -7.67 4.20
C GLY A 138 -19.16 -8.31 4.01
N LYS A 139 -18.22 -7.60 3.38
CA LYS A 139 -16.84 -8.07 3.21
C LYS A 139 -16.03 -7.85 4.47
N THR A 140 -15.25 -8.85 4.88
CA THR A 140 -14.38 -8.81 6.06
C THR A 140 -13.07 -8.10 5.79
N PHE A 141 -12.57 -7.36 6.79
CA PHE A 141 -11.30 -6.64 6.71
C PHE A 141 -10.49 -6.80 8.00
N PRO A 142 -9.16 -6.97 7.93
CA PRO A 142 -8.31 -6.91 9.12
C PRO A 142 -8.30 -5.52 9.78
N PHE A 143 -8.29 -4.49 8.94
CA PHE A 143 -8.32 -3.08 9.34
C PHE A 143 -9.30 -2.34 8.44
N LEU A 144 -10.12 -1.46 9.01
CA LEU A 144 -11.04 -0.62 8.24
C LEU A 144 -11.09 0.77 8.85
N VAL A 145 -10.85 1.79 8.03
CA VAL A 145 -10.98 3.20 8.44
C VAL A 145 -12.35 3.71 8.01
N THR A 146 -13.15 4.21 8.94
CA THR A 146 -14.47 4.79 8.70
C THR A 146 -14.49 6.28 9.05
N ARG A 147 -15.23 7.08 8.27
CA ARG A 147 -15.39 8.51 8.56
C ARG A 147 -16.42 8.69 9.67
N THR A 148 -16.22 9.71 10.48
CA THR A 148 -17.20 10.09 11.50
C THR A 148 -18.07 11.25 11.01
N LYS A 149 -19.02 11.67 11.84
CA LYS A 149 -19.81 12.89 11.59
C LYS A 149 -18.96 14.16 11.70
N GLU A 150 -17.84 14.11 12.41
CA GLU A 150 -16.90 15.21 12.54
C GLU A 150 -15.95 15.22 11.32
N PRO A 151 -15.96 16.28 10.50
CA PRO A 151 -14.99 16.42 9.41
C PRO A 151 -13.57 16.35 9.96
N GLY A 152 -12.66 15.72 9.22
CA GLY A 152 -11.28 15.55 9.69
C GLY A 152 -11.07 14.39 10.66
N ARG A 153 -12.14 13.73 11.14
CA ARG A 153 -12.05 12.67 12.15
C ARG A 153 -12.49 11.31 11.58
N VAL A 154 -11.70 10.28 11.89
CA VAL A 154 -11.96 8.89 11.49
C VAL A 154 -11.89 7.93 12.67
N ILE A 155 -12.53 6.78 12.51
CA ILE A 155 -12.41 5.63 13.41
C ILE A 155 -11.59 4.57 12.71
N LEU A 156 -10.62 3.98 13.41
CA LEU A 156 -9.91 2.78 12.95
C LEU A 156 -10.53 1.56 13.60
N LEU A 157 -11.08 0.67 12.77
CA LEU A 157 -11.62 -0.62 13.18
C LEU A 157 -10.54 -1.70 12.98
N ILE A 158 -10.39 -2.59 13.95
CA ILE A 158 -9.42 -3.70 13.94
C ILE A 158 -10.15 -5.01 14.23
N SER A 159 -9.96 -6.01 13.37
CA SER A 159 -10.55 -7.34 13.54
C SER A 159 -9.70 -8.20 14.47
N ALA A 160 -10.22 -8.53 15.66
CA ALA A 160 -9.54 -9.40 16.61
C ALA A 160 -9.33 -10.82 16.05
N ALA A 161 -10.29 -11.35 15.28
CA ALA A 161 -10.13 -12.63 14.60
C ALA A 161 -8.94 -12.61 13.63
N SER A 162 -8.76 -11.52 12.88
CA SER A 162 -7.61 -11.36 11.99
C SER A 162 -6.29 -11.16 12.74
N LEU A 163 -6.30 -10.52 13.91
CA LEU A 163 -5.11 -10.46 14.77
C LEU A 163 -4.68 -11.85 15.25
N LYS A 164 -5.65 -12.69 15.64
CA LYS A 164 -5.41 -14.07 16.05
C LYS A 164 -4.89 -14.94 14.92
N GLU A 165 -5.61 -14.94 13.79
CA GLU A 165 -5.28 -15.73 12.60
C GLU A 165 -3.87 -15.44 12.08
N LYS A 166 -3.45 -14.17 12.11
CA LYS A 166 -2.14 -13.73 11.64
C LYS A 166 -1.03 -13.80 12.70
N GLY A 167 -1.35 -14.26 13.91
CA GLY A 167 -0.37 -14.43 14.99
C GLY A 167 0.12 -13.12 15.60
N TYR A 168 -0.67 -12.05 15.55
CA TYR A 168 -0.29 -10.75 16.14
C TYR A 168 -0.60 -10.64 17.63
N LEU A 169 -1.53 -11.44 18.16
CA LEU A 169 -1.89 -11.39 19.58
C LEU A 169 -0.65 -11.65 20.46
N ARG A 170 -0.44 -10.78 21.46
CA ARG A 170 0.71 -10.78 22.39
C ARG A 170 2.06 -10.46 21.73
N HIS A 171 2.06 -10.04 20.47
CA HIS A 171 3.26 -9.69 19.71
C HIS A 171 3.12 -8.27 19.13
N PRO A 172 3.08 -7.22 19.98
CA PRO A 172 2.86 -5.84 19.52
C PRO A 172 3.93 -5.36 18.53
N ASP A 173 5.17 -5.81 18.68
CA ASP A 173 6.31 -5.56 17.79
C ASP A 173 6.03 -6.02 16.35
N SER A 174 5.37 -7.16 16.17
CA SER A 174 4.97 -7.67 14.86
C SER A 174 3.77 -6.92 14.25
N LEU A 175 2.93 -6.33 15.10
CA LEU A 175 1.74 -5.58 14.68
C LEU A 175 2.08 -4.15 14.26
N VAL A 176 3.06 -3.51 14.90
CA VAL A 176 3.51 -2.13 14.63
C VAL A 176 3.71 -1.82 13.14
N PRO A 177 4.50 -2.57 12.36
CA PRO A 177 4.72 -2.25 10.94
C PRO A 177 3.45 -2.37 10.10
N VAL A 178 2.52 -3.25 10.49
CA VAL A 178 1.23 -3.40 9.81
C VAL A 178 0.33 -2.21 10.14
N LEU A 179 0.19 -1.87 11.42
CA LEU A 179 -0.58 -0.70 11.86
C LEU A 179 -0.04 0.60 11.23
N ALA A 180 1.27 0.78 11.19
CA ALA A 180 1.90 1.96 10.61
C ALA A 180 1.51 2.19 9.15
N ARG A 181 1.32 1.11 8.36
CA ARG A 181 0.86 1.21 6.97
C ARG A 181 -0.58 1.69 6.86
N GLU A 182 -1.43 1.31 7.80
CA GLU A 182 -2.84 1.72 7.81
C GLU A 182 -3.02 3.23 8.05
N PHE A 183 -2.04 3.90 8.67
CA PHE A 183 -2.08 5.35 8.86
C PHE A 183 -2.04 6.14 7.56
N GLN A 184 -1.60 5.55 6.45
CA GLN A 184 -1.79 6.13 5.13
C GLN A 184 -3.27 6.34 4.81
N TRP A 185 -4.13 5.37 5.16
CA TRP A 185 -5.57 5.46 4.97
C TRP A 185 -6.24 6.36 6.01
N VAL A 186 -5.78 6.35 7.26
CA VAL A 186 -6.27 7.26 8.31
C VAL A 186 -6.13 8.71 7.87
N VAL A 187 -4.92 9.12 7.47
CA VAL A 187 -4.65 10.49 7.01
C VAL A 187 -5.45 10.79 5.74
N SER A 188 -5.46 9.89 4.76
CA SER A 188 -6.16 10.10 3.48
C SER A 188 -7.68 10.23 3.64
N LYS A 189 -8.29 9.42 4.52
CA LYS A 189 -9.73 9.49 4.78
C LYS A 189 -10.11 10.68 5.64
N ALA A 190 -9.25 11.07 6.58
CA ALA A 190 -9.41 12.28 7.38
C ALA A 190 -9.23 13.55 6.57
N ASP A 191 -8.49 13.53 5.46
CA ASP A 191 -8.34 14.71 4.62
C ASP A 191 -9.68 15.11 3.99
N THR A 192 -10.22 16.23 4.49
CA THR A 192 -11.44 16.88 4.01
C THR A 192 -11.13 18.17 3.26
N ALA A 193 -9.85 18.48 2.98
CA ALA A 193 -9.52 19.60 2.13
C ALA A 193 -10.22 19.42 0.77
N PRO A 194 -10.71 20.50 0.15
CA PRO A 194 -11.25 20.44 -1.19
C PRO A 194 -10.15 19.89 -2.11
N LYS A 195 -10.34 18.66 -2.61
CA LYS A 195 -9.43 18.09 -3.60
C LYS A 195 -9.51 18.97 -4.83
N ALA A 196 -8.36 19.45 -5.30
CA ALA A 196 -8.26 20.14 -6.57
C ALA A 196 -8.95 19.27 -7.63
N LYS A 197 -10.09 19.74 -8.12
CA LYS A 197 -10.74 19.12 -9.26
C LYS A 197 -9.94 19.59 -10.46
N MET A 198 -9.16 18.69 -11.04
CA MET A 198 -8.70 18.90 -12.41
C MET A 198 -9.95 18.89 -13.28
N LEU A 199 -10.49 20.07 -13.58
CA LEU A 199 -11.49 20.18 -14.62
C LEU A 199 -10.81 19.74 -15.90
N ALA A 200 -11.31 18.65 -16.48
CA ALA A 200 -11.03 18.39 -17.88
C ALA A 200 -11.70 19.54 -18.64
N VAL A 201 -10.93 20.59 -18.94
CA VAL A 201 -11.31 21.57 -19.96
C VAL A 201 -11.79 20.77 -21.16
N GLU A 202 -12.95 21.13 -21.72
CA GLU A 202 -13.48 20.49 -22.92
C GLU A 202 -12.39 20.58 -23.99
N ARG A 203 -11.68 19.46 -24.20
CA ARG A 203 -10.55 19.41 -25.10
C ARG A 203 -11.12 19.55 -26.50
N ASP A 204 -10.69 20.56 -27.25
CA ASP A 204 -11.06 20.69 -28.65
C ASP A 204 -10.31 19.66 -29.50
N LEU A 205 -10.69 18.40 -29.35
CA LEU A 205 -10.16 17.27 -30.11
C LEU A 205 -10.52 17.36 -31.59
N LYS A 206 -11.49 18.21 -31.95
CA LYS A 206 -11.90 18.42 -33.35
C LYS A 206 -10.92 19.35 -34.07
N GLN A 207 -10.31 20.31 -33.36
CA GLN A 207 -9.30 21.22 -33.91
C GLN A 207 -7.85 20.78 -33.64
N ALA A 208 -7.65 19.72 -32.85
CA ALA A 208 -6.32 19.17 -32.61
C ALA A 208 -5.68 18.74 -33.96
N PRO A 209 -4.45 19.15 -34.27
CA PRO A 209 -3.80 18.84 -35.54
C PRO A 209 -3.26 17.40 -35.52
N ILE A 210 -4.16 16.43 -35.42
CA ILE A 210 -3.83 15.00 -35.46
C ILE A 210 -3.57 14.63 -36.93
N ARG A 211 -2.41 14.01 -37.17
CA ARG A 211 -1.95 13.56 -38.49
C ARG A 211 -1.58 12.09 -38.39
N THR A 212 -1.71 11.37 -39.49
CA THR A 212 -1.31 9.95 -39.57
C THR A 212 0.21 9.81 -39.63
N ASP A 213 0.75 8.65 -39.25
CA ASP A 213 2.19 8.38 -39.32
C ASP A 213 2.78 8.62 -40.72
N ARG A 214 1.99 8.32 -41.76
CA ARG A 214 2.37 8.52 -43.16
C ARG A 214 2.50 10.02 -43.51
N GLU A 215 1.60 10.85 -42.99
CA GLU A 215 1.66 12.31 -43.17
C GLU A 215 2.84 12.90 -42.40
N ILE A 216 3.10 12.42 -41.18
CA ILE A 216 4.22 12.88 -40.33
C ILE A 216 5.57 12.55 -40.98
N GLN A 217 5.70 11.39 -41.62
CA GLN A 217 6.91 11.00 -42.34
C GLN A 217 7.26 11.94 -43.50
N GLN A 218 6.27 12.60 -44.10
CA GLN A 218 6.46 13.55 -45.21
C GLN A 218 6.80 14.97 -44.73
N LEU A 219 6.64 15.26 -43.44
CA LEU A 219 6.99 16.56 -42.85
C LEU A 219 8.50 16.69 -42.59
N SER A 220 8.99 17.91 -42.74
CA SER A 220 10.33 18.31 -42.30
C SER A 220 10.44 18.30 -40.77
N ALA A 221 11.67 18.30 -40.25
CA ALA A 221 11.91 18.34 -38.81
C ALA A 221 11.29 19.57 -38.11
N GLN A 222 11.26 20.72 -38.81
CA GLN A 222 10.69 21.95 -38.29
C GLN A 222 9.16 21.88 -38.20
N GLU A 223 8.50 21.34 -39.23
CA GLU A 223 7.05 21.14 -39.25
C GLU A 223 6.60 20.12 -38.20
N ARG A 224 7.38 19.05 -37.97
CA ARG A 224 7.11 18.10 -36.88
C ARG A 224 7.17 18.75 -35.50
N THR A 225 8.11 19.67 -35.31
CA THR A 225 8.26 20.41 -34.04
C THR A 225 7.09 21.36 -33.81
N GLN A 226 6.66 22.08 -34.85
CA GLN A 226 5.48 22.96 -34.78
C GLN A 226 4.19 22.18 -34.55
N LEU A 227 4.05 21.01 -35.19
CA LEU A 227 2.92 20.11 -34.99
C LEU A 227 2.86 19.61 -33.54
N LEU A 228 3.99 19.22 -32.96
CA LEU A 228 4.09 18.78 -31.57
C LEU A 228 3.74 19.91 -30.59
N GLN A 229 4.22 21.13 -30.86
CA GLN A 229 3.91 22.32 -30.05
C GLN A 229 2.41 22.61 -30.06
N ALA A 230 1.78 22.61 -31.24
CA ALA A 230 0.35 22.82 -31.39
C ALA A 230 -0.49 21.72 -30.70
N LEU A 231 -0.02 20.46 -30.75
CA LEU A 231 -0.64 19.36 -30.00
C LEU A 231 -0.56 19.60 -28.49
N PHE A 232 0.58 20.06 -27.96
CA PHE A 232 0.69 20.35 -26.53
C PHE A 232 -0.23 21.49 -26.08
N GLU A 233 -0.33 22.55 -26.87
CA GLU A 233 -1.20 23.69 -26.57
C GLU A 233 -2.69 23.32 -26.59
N THR A 234 -3.09 22.40 -27.48
CA THR A 234 -4.50 21.99 -27.65
C THR A 234 -4.88 20.83 -26.72
N TYR A 235 -3.93 19.96 -26.36
CA TYR A 235 -4.22 18.69 -25.69
C TYR A 235 -3.84 18.65 -24.20
N LEU A 236 -2.80 19.39 -23.77
CA LEU A 236 -2.20 19.25 -22.43
C LEU A 236 -2.40 20.45 -21.48
N LYS A 237 -3.11 21.50 -21.88
CA LYS A 237 -3.34 22.64 -20.97
C LYS A 237 -4.37 22.27 -19.90
N THR A 238 -3.90 21.93 -18.71
CA THR A 238 -4.74 21.79 -17.50
C THR A 238 -4.74 23.12 -16.74
N VAL A 239 -5.92 23.65 -16.44
CA VAL A 239 -6.08 24.82 -15.56
C VAL A 239 -6.38 24.34 -14.15
N ASP A 240 -5.70 24.91 -13.16
CA ASP A 240 -5.99 24.70 -11.75
C ASP A 240 -6.91 25.83 -11.25
N ASP A 241 -8.11 25.49 -10.81
CA ASP A 241 -9.13 26.44 -10.35
C ASP A 241 -8.80 27.05 -8.98
N LEU A 242 -7.77 26.56 -8.27
CA LEU A 242 -7.49 27.04 -6.91
C LEU A 242 -6.95 28.49 -6.84
N ASN A 243 -6.58 29.10 -7.96
CA ASN A 243 -6.02 30.46 -8.04
C ASN A 243 -6.58 31.30 -9.22
N SER A 244 -7.80 31.02 -9.70
CA SER A 244 -8.42 31.83 -10.76
C SER A 244 -9.13 33.07 -10.24
#